data_AF-A0A512MGL5-F1
#
_entry.id   AF-A0A512MGL5-F1
#
_cell.length_a   1.000
_cell.length_b   1.000
_cell.length_c   1.000
_cell.angle_alpha   90.00
_cell.angle_beta   90.00
_cell.angle_gamma   90.00
#
_symmetry.space_group_name_H-M   'P 1'
#
loop_
_entity.id
_entity.type
_entity.pdbx_description
1 polymer ?
#
loop_
_entity_poly.entity_id
_entity_poly.type
_entity_poly.pdbx_seq_one_letter_code
_entity_poly.pdbx_strand_id
1 'polypeptide(L)'
;MNLIAQDFIVYPDDTPLSKTLRPLFAAANGFSFPIVIEEKNSNQFTFDFDQTLAKQLALHRAAPTTLSLPKEVRKELDFAFTYEGNIVAVEVEKSNSDKILYDFMKFHIYLSHGATAAVLILPRNWPHRSGEVNMFKNAVHRYNLCREHGFGAPAFFDKCLIVGYEQAMPDGRPLTRDLRRELIQLRLIP
;
A
#
# COMPACT_ATOMS: atom_id res chain seq x y z
N MET A 1 -16.94 12.06 -0.59
CA MET A 1 -17.00 11.04 -1.67
C MET A 1 -16.16 9.86 -1.23
N ASN A 2 -16.52 8.64 -1.65
CA ASN A 2 -15.81 7.42 -1.27
C ASN A 2 -15.31 6.66 -2.50
N LEU A 3 -14.20 5.94 -2.32
CA LEU A 3 -13.76 4.89 -3.22
C LEU A 3 -13.81 3.54 -2.51
N ILE A 4 -13.82 2.46 -3.29
CA ILE A 4 -13.70 1.08 -2.85
C ILE A 4 -12.28 0.61 -3.18
N ALA A 5 -11.63 -0.03 -2.20
CA ALA A 5 -10.41 -0.77 -2.40
C ALA A 5 -10.75 -2.24 -2.63
N GLN A 6 -10.37 -2.79 -3.78
CA GLN A 6 -10.73 -4.16 -4.14
C GLN A 6 -9.61 -4.86 -4.93
N ASP A 7 -9.82 -6.15 -5.18
CA ASP A 7 -8.99 -7.03 -5.99
C ASP A 7 -7.52 -6.95 -5.59
N PHE A 8 -7.27 -7.27 -4.32
CA PHE A 8 -5.92 -7.31 -3.74
C PHE A 8 -5.08 -8.42 -4.38
N ILE A 9 -3.88 -8.07 -4.85
CA ILE A 9 -2.89 -8.99 -5.44
C ILE A 9 -1.61 -8.92 -4.61
N VAL A 10 -1.03 -10.08 -4.28
CA VAL A 10 0.20 -10.19 -3.47
C VAL A 10 1.37 -10.62 -4.35
N TYR A 11 2.55 -10.03 -4.13
CA TYR A 11 3.82 -10.38 -4.77
C TYR A 11 5.00 -10.32 -3.78
N PRO A 12 5.98 -11.24 -3.84
CA PRO A 12 5.96 -12.50 -4.58
C PRO A 12 4.79 -13.39 -4.10
N ASP A 13 4.32 -14.28 -4.95
CA ASP A 13 3.07 -15.01 -4.75
C ASP A 13 3.30 -16.49 -4.37
N ASP A 14 4.55 -16.90 -4.26
CA ASP A 14 4.98 -18.29 -4.02
C ASP A 14 5.77 -18.49 -2.71
N THR A 15 5.99 -17.42 -1.93
CA THR A 15 6.75 -17.48 -0.66
C THR A 15 5.89 -17.94 0.52
N PRO A 16 6.50 -18.49 1.59
CA PRO A 16 5.79 -18.79 2.84
C PRO A 16 5.04 -17.57 3.40
N LEU A 17 5.68 -16.40 3.39
CA LEU A 17 5.07 -15.15 3.86
C LEU A 17 3.81 -14.79 3.04
N SER A 18 3.87 -14.92 1.71
CA SER A 18 2.72 -14.65 0.85
C SER A 18 1.56 -15.61 1.10
N LYS A 19 1.84 -16.90 1.36
CA LYS A 19 0.83 -17.90 1.71
C LYS A 19 0.16 -17.59 3.04
N THR A 20 0.92 -17.06 4.00
CA THR A 20 0.39 -16.63 5.30
C THR A 20 -0.48 -15.37 5.18
N LEU A 21 -0.02 -14.34 4.46
CA LEU A 21 -0.70 -13.03 4.46
C LEU A 21 -1.78 -12.87 3.38
N ARG A 22 -1.76 -13.64 2.29
CA ARG A 22 -2.76 -13.53 1.23
C ARG A 22 -4.20 -13.73 1.70
N PRO A 23 -4.55 -14.73 2.54
CA PRO A 23 -5.91 -14.90 3.03
C PRO A 23 -6.42 -13.68 3.81
N LEU A 24 -5.54 -13.01 4.57
CA LEU A 24 -5.87 -11.79 5.31
C LEU A 24 -6.26 -10.64 4.35
N PHE A 25 -5.46 -10.36 3.33
CA PHE A 25 -5.77 -9.32 2.35
C PHE A 25 -6.99 -9.65 1.48
N ALA A 26 -7.20 -10.93 1.16
CA ALA A 26 -8.39 -11.39 0.45
C ALA A 26 -9.66 -11.22 1.30
N ALA A 27 -9.58 -11.45 2.62
CA ALA A 27 -10.70 -11.24 3.53
C ALA A 27 -11.03 -9.76 3.70
N ALA A 28 -10.02 -8.89 3.78
CA ALA A 28 -10.17 -7.44 3.87
C ALA A 28 -10.58 -6.76 2.54
N ASN A 29 -10.93 -7.52 1.51
CA ASN A 29 -11.25 -7.00 0.18
C ASN A 29 -12.58 -6.23 0.15
N GLY A 30 -12.68 -5.20 -0.68
CA GLY A 30 -13.96 -4.55 -1.00
C GLY A 30 -14.45 -3.53 0.04
N PHE A 31 -13.54 -2.80 0.69
CA PHE A 31 -13.93 -1.78 1.68
C PHE A 31 -13.97 -0.37 1.10
N SER A 32 -14.88 0.44 1.64
CA SER A 32 -15.01 1.86 1.33
C SER A 32 -14.05 2.72 2.14
N PHE A 33 -13.37 3.67 1.50
CA PHE A 33 -12.54 4.67 2.16
C PHE A 33 -12.85 6.08 1.60
N PRO A 34 -12.80 7.13 2.45
CA PRO A 34 -13.12 8.47 2.02
C PRO A 34 -12.02 9.04 1.13
N ILE A 35 -12.42 9.83 0.13
CA ILE A 35 -11.51 10.66 -0.66
C ILE A 35 -11.89 12.13 -0.54
N VAL A 36 -10.86 12.96 -0.40
CA VAL A 36 -10.91 14.41 -0.51
C VAL A 36 -10.02 14.81 -1.68
N ILE A 37 -10.56 15.63 -2.58
CA ILE A 37 -9.79 16.18 -3.70
C ILE A 37 -9.35 17.59 -3.29
N GLU A 38 -8.07 17.77 -3.01
CA GLU A 38 -7.53 19.07 -2.60
C GLU A 38 -7.52 20.08 -3.76
N GLU A 39 -7.60 21.38 -3.51
CA GLU A 39 -7.43 22.38 -4.58
C GLU A 39 -5.95 22.57 -4.97
N LYS A 40 -5.05 22.26 -4.03
CA LYS A 40 -3.61 22.39 -4.19
C LYS A 40 -2.99 21.09 -4.70
N ASN A 41 -1.69 21.10 -4.98
CA ASN A 41 -0.92 19.91 -5.37
C ASN A 41 -1.55 19.12 -6.53
N SER A 42 -2.04 19.82 -7.55
CA SER A 42 -2.56 19.18 -8.77
C SER A 42 -3.88 18.42 -8.60
N ASN A 43 -4.72 18.83 -7.66
CA ASN A 43 -5.92 18.10 -7.25
C ASN A 43 -5.61 16.72 -6.68
N GLN A 44 -4.60 16.65 -5.82
CA GLN A 44 -4.22 15.39 -5.18
C GLN A 44 -5.40 14.85 -4.38
N PHE A 45 -5.58 13.54 -4.46
CA PHE A 45 -6.57 12.85 -3.65
C PHE A 45 -5.89 12.54 -2.32
N THR A 46 -6.43 13.10 -1.24
CA THR A 46 -6.10 12.67 0.11
C THR A 46 -7.14 11.67 0.57
N PHE A 47 -6.68 10.63 1.24
CA PHE A 47 -7.52 9.54 1.70
C PHE A 47 -6.92 8.86 2.92
N ASP A 48 -7.79 8.56 3.88
CA ASP A 48 -7.52 7.79 5.10
C ASP A 48 -7.47 6.29 4.80
N PHE A 49 -6.91 5.91 3.65
CA PHE A 49 -6.85 4.53 3.17
C PHE A 49 -6.09 3.64 4.15
N ASP A 50 -4.92 4.08 4.62
CA ASP A 50 -4.04 3.36 5.55
C ASP A 50 -4.76 3.08 6.87
N GLN A 51 -5.37 4.09 7.49
CA GLN A 51 -6.18 3.90 8.69
C GLN A 51 -7.39 2.99 8.46
N THR A 52 -8.06 3.12 7.30
CA THR A 52 -9.23 2.30 6.98
C THR A 52 -8.81 0.85 6.75
N LEU A 53 -7.73 0.62 6.01
CA LEU A 53 -7.15 -0.70 5.77
C LEU A 53 -6.73 -1.36 7.08
N ALA A 54 -6.04 -0.64 7.97
CA ALA A 54 -5.65 -1.16 9.27
C ALA A 54 -6.87 -1.66 10.08
N LYS A 55 -7.97 -0.90 10.06
CA LYS A 55 -9.24 -1.32 10.69
C LYS A 55 -9.83 -2.55 10.01
N GLN A 56 -9.82 -2.62 8.69
CA GLN A 56 -10.33 -3.79 7.96
C GLN A 56 -9.52 -5.05 8.26
N LEU A 57 -8.19 -4.97 8.23
CA LEU A 57 -7.32 -6.08 8.61
C LEU A 57 -7.60 -6.54 10.05
N ALA A 58 -7.90 -5.59 10.96
CA ALA A 58 -8.25 -5.92 12.34
C ALA A 58 -9.57 -6.69 12.49
N LEU A 59 -10.56 -6.42 11.64
CA LEU A 59 -11.79 -7.24 11.57
C LEU A 59 -11.49 -8.70 11.15
N HIS A 60 -10.36 -8.94 10.50
CA HIS A 60 -9.92 -10.25 10.02
C HIS A 60 -8.76 -10.84 10.83
N ARG A 61 -8.74 -10.58 12.15
CA ARG A 61 -7.81 -11.15 13.15
C ARG A 61 -6.39 -10.58 13.14
N ALA A 62 -6.08 -9.54 12.38
CA ALA A 62 -4.82 -8.82 12.56
C ALA A 62 -4.89 -7.96 13.83
N ALA A 63 -3.98 -8.15 14.80
CA ALA A 63 -3.99 -7.32 16.00
C ALA A 63 -3.05 -6.11 15.82
N PRO A 64 -3.53 -4.85 15.93
CA PRO A 64 -2.67 -3.67 15.83
C PRO A 64 -1.49 -3.74 16.79
N THR A 65 -0.32 -3.27 16.37
CA THR A 65 0.87 -3.20 17.22
C THR A 65 1.72 -1.99 16.88
N THR A 66 2.59 -1.59 17.80
CA THR A 66 3.59 -0.56 17.58
C THR A 66 4.96 -1.21 17.41
N LEU A 67 5.74 -0.70 16.45
CA LEU A 67 7.15 -1.07 16.28
C LEU A 67 8.02 0.03 16.89
N SER A 68 8.88 -0.33 17.85
CA SER A 68 9.81 0.64 18.46
C SER A 68 10.99 0.90 17.53
N LEU A 69 11.02 2.07 16.91
CA LEU A 69 12.11 2.50 16.02
C LEU A 69 13.11 3.42 16.73
N PRO A 70 14.37 3.50 16.24
CA PRO A 70 15.35 4.46 16.75
C PRO A 70 14.86 5.91 16.59
N LYS A 71 15.26 6.79 17.51
CA LYS A 71 14.82 8.21 17.53
C LYS A 71 15.25 8.99 16.29
N GLU A 72 16.32 8.55 15.64
CA GLU A 72 16.86 9.11 14.41
C GLU A 72 15.96 8.83 13.20
N VAL A 73 15.16 7.76 13.26
CA VAL A 73 14.19 7.39 12.24
C VAL A 73 12.90 8.15 12.52
N ARG A 74 12.88 9.44 12.15
CA ARG A 74 11.76 10.38 12.38
C ARG A 74 10.45 10.03 11.65
N LYS A 75 10.40 8.94 10.89
CA LYS A 75 9.20 8.50 10.19
C LYS A 75 8.71 7.19 10.77
N GLU A 76 7.59 7.29 11.47
CA GLU A 76 6.76 6.15 11.80
C GLU A 76 6.22 5.57 10.48
N LEU A 77 6.33 4.25 10.33
CA LEU A 77 5.62 3.49 9.31
C LEU A 77 4.12 3.83 9.33
N ASP A 78 3.39 3.59 8.24
CA ASP A 78 1.98 3.94 8.20
C ASP A 78 1.16 3.19 9.27
N PHE A 79 1.40 1.88 9.43
CA PHE A 79 0.87 1.10 10.55
C PHE A 79 1.56 -0.27 10.67
N ALA A 80 1.51 -0.88 11.86
CA ALA A 80 1.94 -2.25 12.08
C ALA A 80 0.83 -3.10 12.71
N PHE A 81 0.90 -4.41 12.44
CA PHE A 81 0.00 -5.38 13.04
C PHE A 81 0.72 -6.72 13.29
N THR A 82 0.09 -7.55 14.12
CA THR A 82 0.49 -8.95 14.30
C THR A 82 -0.53 -9.88 13.66
N TYR A 83 -0.06 -10.93 12.99
CA TYR A 83 -0.91 -11.93 12.36
C TYR A 83 -0.18 -13.26 12.21
N GLU A 84 -0.77 -14.35 12.69
CA GLU A 84 -0.24 -15.72 12.58
C GLU A 84 1.27 -15.79 12.93
N GLY A 85 1.62 -15.19 14.07
CA GLY A 85 2.99 -15.15 14.60
C GLY A 85 3.94 -14.13 13.97
N ASN A 86 3.50 -13.35 12.97
CA ASN A 86 4.31 -12.33 12.32
C ASN A 86 4.04 -10.94 12.90
N ILE A 87 5.09 -10.12 13.04
CA ILE A 87 5.01 -8.67 13.25
C ILE A 87 5.22 -8.02 11.89
N VAL A 88 4.16 -7.44 11.33
CA VAL A 88 4.14 -6.90 9.97
C VAL A 88 4.17 -5.37 10.02
N ALA A 89 5.22 -4.79 9.45
CA ALA A 89 5.31 -3.35 9.21
C ALA A 89 4.75 -2.99 7.83
N VAL A 90 3.90 -1.97 7.73
CA VAL A 90 3.24 -1.60 6.48
C VAL A 90 3.59 -0.19 6.05
N GLU A 91 3.82 -0.05 4.75
CA GLU A 91 3.92 1.21 4.02
C GLU A 91 2.88 1.23 2.91
N VAL A 92 2.24 2.38 2.70
CA VAL A 92 1.22 2.62 1.68
C VAL A 92 1.71 3.75 0.77
N GLU A 93 2.25 3.40 -0.39
CA GLU A 93 2.66 4.38 -1.38
C GLU A 93 1.58 4.57 -2.45
N LYS A 94 0.95 5.75 -2.40
CA LYS A 94 -0.29 6.05 -3.12
C LYS A 94 -0.05 6.73 -4.47
N SER A 95 1.05 7.47 -4.64
CA SER A 95 1.18 8.41 -5.76
C SER A 95 2.61 8.83 -6.17
N ASN A 96 3.65 8.41 -5.45
CA ASN A 96 5.02 8.81 -5.75
C ASN A 96 5.90 7.59 -6.00
N SER A 97 6.18 7.31 -7.28
CA SER A 97 6.99 6.15 -7.69
C SER A 97 8.43 6.24 -7.21
N ASP A 98 8.93 7.44 -6.96
CA ASP A 98 10.32 7.67 -6.55
C ASP A 98 10.54 7.27 -5.09
N LYS A 99 9.47 7.23 -4.29
CA LYS A 99 9.51 6.80 -2.90
C LYS A 99 9.55 5.28 -2.72
N ILE A 100 9.21 4.49 -3.74
CA ILE A 100 9.23 3.02 -3.67
C ILE A 100 10.58 2.48 -3.16
N LEU A 101 11.69 3.01 -3.69
CA LEU A 101 13.03 2.59 -3.24
C LEU A 101 13.33 3.05 -1.81
N TYR A 102 12.85 4.22 -1.43
CA TYR A 102 12.97 4.72 -0.06
C TYR A 102 12.18 3.85 0.91
N ASP A 103 11.01 3.34 0.52
CA ASP A 103 10.20 2.42 1.34
C ASP A 103 10.89 1.05 1.50
N PHE A 104 11.52 0.51 0.46
CA PHE A 104 12.37 -0.67 0.62
C PHE A 104 13.57 -0.44 1.55
N MET A 105 14.17 0.75 1.52
CA MET A 105 15.21 1.09 2.49
C MET A 105 14.65 1.12 3.93
N LYS A 106 13.44 1.64 4.14
CA LYS A 106 12.79 1.61 5.45
C LYS A 106 12.51 0.18 5.93
N PHE A 107 12.21 -0.76 5.03
CA PHE A 107 12.01 -2.16 5.40
C PHE A 107 13.24 -2.78 6.07
N HIS A 108 14.45 -2.42 5.64
CA HIS A 108 15.67 -2.86 6.34
C HIS A 108 15.67 -2.42 7.81
N ILE A 109 15.24 -1.19 8.06
CA ILE A 109 15.14 -0.64 9.41
C ILE A 109 14.09 -1.43 10.20
N TYR A 110 12.90 -1.64 9.66
CA TYR A 110 11.81 -2.33 10.36
C TYR A 110 12.18 -3.75 10.74
N LEU A 111 12.76 -4.49 9.80
CA LEU A 111 13.20 -5.87 9.99
C LEU A 111 14.36 -5.98 10.99
N SER A 112 15.19 -4.94 11.10
CA SER A 112 16.27 -4.88 12.10
C SER A 112 15.78 -4.49 13.50
N HIS A 113 14.54 -4.00 13.62
CA HIS A 113 13.97 -3.48 14.87
C HIS A 113 12.70 -4.24 15.31
N GLY A 114 12.60 -5.52 14.94
CA GLY A 114 11.61 -6.45 15.48
C GLY A 114 10.46 -6.80 14.55
N ALA A 115 10.32 -6.16 13.38
CA ALA A 115 9.39 -6.65 12.37
C ALA A 115 9.90 -8.00 11.81
N THR A 116 9.00 -8.96 11.64
CA THR A 116 9.32 -10.24 10.98
C THR A 116 9.00 -10.18 9.49
N ALA A 117 8.14 -9.24 9.09
CA ALA A 117 7.75 -8.99 7.71
C ALA A 117 7.55 -7.49 7.44
N ALA A 118 7.72 -7.09 6.19
CA ALA A 118 7.43 -5.74 5.71
C ALA A 118 6.57 -5.80 4.44
N VAL A 119 5.57 -4.93 4.34
CA VAL A 119 4.59 -4.93 3.25
C VAL A 119 4.46 -3.54 2.64
N LEU A 120 4.63 -3.43 1.32
CA LEU A 120 4.38 -2.21 0.56
C LEU A 120 3.04 -2.33 -0.18
N ILE A 121 2.10 -1.44 0.08
CA ILE A 121 0.75 -1.48 -0.50
C ILE A 121 0.57 -0.32 -1.48
N LEU A 122 0.20 -0.61 -2.73
CA LEU A 122 0.08 0.41 -3.77
C LEU A 122 -1.15 0.19 -4.67
N PRO A 123 -1.73 1.26 -5.23
CA PRO A 123 -2.80 1.14 -6.21
C PRO A 123 -2.32 0.57 -7.55
N ARG A 124 -3.18 -0.19 -8.23
CA ARG A 124 -2.96 -0.75 -9.58
C ARG A 124 -3.42 0.20 -10.68
N ASN A 125 -4.25 1.18 -10.35
CA ASN A 125 -4.86 2.13 -11.27
C ASN A 125 -4.79 3.57 -10.73
N TRP A 126 -3.61 4.05 -10.35
CA TRP A 126 -3.48 5.43 -9.87
C TRP A 126 -3.68 6.43 -11.02
N PRO A 127 -4.68 7.35 -10.94
CA PRO A 127 -4.95 8.31 -12.00
C PRO A 127 -3.96 9.50 -11.94
N HIS A 128 -2.93 9.46 -12.77
CA HIS A 128 -1.94 10.52 -12.91
C HIS A 128 -2.33 11.53 -14.02
N ARG A 129 -1.65 12.69 -14.05
CA ARG A 129 -1.86 13.71 -15.10
C ARG A 129 -1.58 13.18 -16.51
N SER A 130 -0.54 12.36 -16.65
CA SER A 130 -0.11 11.81 -17.94
C SER A 130 -0.86 10.53 -18.35
N GLY A 131 -1.75 10.00 -17.51
CA GLY A 131 -2.41 8.71 -17.75
C GLY A 131 -2.65 7.94 -16.46
N GLU A 132 -3.02 6.67 -16.58
CA GLU A 132 -3.10 5.76 -15.45
C GLU A 132 -1.76 5.09 -15.21
N VAL A 133 -1.35 5.04 -13.96
CA VAL A 133 -0.07 4.46 -13.53
C VAL A 133 -0.36 3.28 -12.62
N ASN A 134 0.20 2.14 -12.97
CA ASN A 134 0.16 0.94 -12.14
C ASN A 134 1.34 0.97 -11.16
N MET A 135 1.11 1.56 -9.98
CA MET A 135 2.14 1.71 -8.94
C MET A 135 2.63 0.35 -8.43
N PHE A 136 1.72 -0.62 -8.31
CA PHE A 136 2.07 -2.01 -8.00
C PHE A 136 3.07 -2.61 -8.98
N LYS A 137 2.84 -2.49 -10.30
CA LYS A 137 3.78 -2.98 -11.33
C LYS A 137 5.14 -2.31 -11.23
N ASN A 138 5.16 -1.00 -10.97
CA ASN A 138 6.41 -0.27 -10.74
C ASN A 138 7.16 -0.81 -9.51
N ALA A 139 6.45 -1.06 -8.41
CA ALA A 139 7.04 -1.63 -7.19
C ALA A 139 7.58 -3.04 -7.43
N VAL A 140 6.84 -3.91 -8.12
CA VAL A 140 7.30 -5.26 -8.51
C VAL A 140 8.57 -5.19 -9.36
N HIS A 141 8.62 -4.27 -10.33
CA HIS A 141 9.82 -4.07 -11.15
C HIS A 141 11.02 -3.63 -10.30
N ARG A 142 10.83 -2.65 -9.40
CA ARG A 142 11.88 -2.17 -8.49
C ARG A 142 12.36 -3.26 -7.53
N TYR A 143 11.44 -4.04 -6.96
CA TYR A 143 11.76 -5.16 -6.08
C TYR A 143 12.67 -6.18 -6.79
N ASN A 144 12.33 -6.53 -8.04
CA ASN A 144 13.13 -7.47 -8.82
C ASN A 144 14.53 -6.94 -9.12
N LEU A 145 14.63 -5.66 -9.53
CA LEU A 145 15.93 -5.02 -9.74
C LEU A 145 16.76 -4.99 -8.44
N CYS A 146 16.14 -4.64 -7.31
CA CYS A 146 16.77 -4.64 -6.00
C CYS A 146 17.29 -6.05 -5.63
N ARG A 147 16.50 -7.09 -5.87
CA ARG A 147 16.87 -8.48 -5.59
C ARG A 147 18.00 -8.96 -6.51
N GLU A 148 17.94 -8.65 -7.80
CA GLU A 148 18.93 -9.05 -8.81
C GLU A 148 20.28 -8.36 -8.61
N HIS A 149 20.27 -7.08 -8.23
CA HIS A 149 21.48 -6.26 -8.12
C HIS A 149 21.98 -6.06 -6.69
N GLY A 150 21.52 -6.86 -5.72
CA GLY A 150 22.12 -6.92 -4.38
C GLY A 150 21.75 -5.78 -3.44
N PHE A 151 20.56 -5.20 -3.57
CA PHE A 151 20.00 -4.27 -2.58
C PHE A 151 19.56 -5.05 -1.33
N GLY A 152 20.54 -5.46 -0.52
CA GLY A 152 20.32 -6.34 0.64
C GLY A 152 20.59 -7.82 0.35
N ALA A 153 20.58 -8.64 1.41
CA ALA A 153 20.76 -10.08 1.31
C ALA A 153 19.46 -10.77 0.81
N PRO A 154 19.53 -11.95 0.17
CA PRO A 154 18.31 -12.67 -0.26
C PRO A 154 17.26 -12.86 0.84
N ALA A 155 17.70 -13.18 2.06
CA ALA A 155 16.82 -13.34 3.24
C ALA A 155 16.05 -12.08 3.64
N PHE A 156 16.44 -10.89 3.17
CA PHE A 156 15.65 -9.67 3.32
C PHE A 156 14.40 -9.75 2.44
N PHE A 157 14.54 -10.16 1.17
CA PHE A 157 13.44 -10.22 0.21
C PHE A 157 12.40 -11.29 0.56
N ASP A 158 12.81 -12.38 1.23
CA ASP A 158 11.89 -13.41 1.75
C ASP A 158 10.91 -12.86 2.81
N LYS A 159 11.25 -11.72 3.42
CA LYS A 159 10.44 -11.05 4.45
C LYS A 159 9.65 -9.86 3.92
N CYS A 160 9.74 -9.58 2.62
CA CYS A 160 9.12 -8.41 2.00
C CYS A 160 8.01 -8.85 1.04
N LEU A 161 6.84 -8.22 1.15
CA LEU A 161 5.77 -8.35 0.17
C LEU A 161 5.38 -7.00 -0.41
N ILE A 162 4.81 -7.05 -1.60
CA ILE A 162 4.17 -5.96 -2.30
C ILE A 162 2.71 -6.37 -2.52
N VAL A 163 1.79 -5.49 -2.19
CA VAL A 163 0.36 -5.72 -2.34
C VAL A 163 -0.24 -4.64 -3.23
N GLY A 164 -0.86 -5.07 -4.33
CA GLY A 164 -1.57 -4.19 -5.26
C GLY A 164 -3.06 -4.21 -4.98
N TYR A 165 -3.74 -3.06 -5.05
CA TYR A 165 -5.21 -3.01 -5.01
C TYR A 165 -5.78 -2.13 -6.14
N GLU A 166 -7.00 -2.42 -6.58
CA GLU A 166 -7.76 -1.54 -7.47
C GLU A 166 -8.59 -0.55 -6.68
N GLN A 167 -8.65 0.68 -7.19
CA GLN A 167 -9.54 1.73 -6.71
C GLN A 167 -10.77 1.79 -7.60
N ALA A 168 -11.97 1.74 -7.03
CA ALA A 168 -13.22 1.84 -7.79
C ALA A 168 -14.20 2.80 -7.10
N MET A 169 -15.19 3.29 -7.84
CA MET A 169 -16.35 3.95 -7.27
C MET A 169 -17.29 2.91 -6.63
N PRO A 170 -18.22 3.32 -5.74
CA PRO A 170 -19.21 2.40 -5.17
C PRO A 170 -20.11 1.70 -6.21
N ASP A 171 -20.22 2.26 -7.42
CA ASP A 171 -20.94 1.65 -8.55
C ASP A 171 -20.11 0.65 -9.36
N GLY A 172 -18.87 0.37 -8.94
CA GLY A 172 -17.96 -0.59 -9.56
C GLY A 172 -17.11 -0.01 -10.69
N ARG A 173 -17.29 1.26 -11.09
CA ARG A 173 -16.43 1.87 -12.12
C ARG A 173 -15.00 2.04 -11.59
N PRO A 174 -13.96 1.57 -12.31
CA PRO A 174 -12.58 1.76 -11.87
C PRO A 174 -12.21 3.25 -11.87
N LEU A 175 -11.33 3.65 -10.96
CA LEU A 175 -10.79 5.00 -10.90
C LEU A 175 -9.84 5.23 -12.09
N THR A 176 -10.38 5.77 -13.17
CA THR A 176 -9.62 6.14 -14.37
C THR A 176 -9.18 7.60 -14.33
N ARG A 177 -8.31 8.00 -15.27
CA ARG A 177 -7.95 9.41 -15.44
C ARG A 177 -9.17 10.28 -15.75
N ASP A 178 -10.06 9.78 -16.61
CA ASP A 178 -11.22 10.54 -17.08
C ASP A 178 -12.28 10.65 -15.97
N LEU A 179 -12.49 9.59 -15.21
CA LEU A 179 -13.32 9.64 -14.01
C LEU A 179 -12.73 10.61 -12.97
N ARG A 180 -11.42 10.58 -12.73
CA ARG A 180 -10.78 11.58 -11.86
C ARG A 180 -11.06 13.02 -12.34
N ARG A 181 -11.04 13.28 -13.65
CA ARG A 181 -11.35 14.61 -14.21
C ARG A 181 -12.80 15.00 -13.94
N GLU A 182 -13.75 14.08 -14.15
CA GLU A 182 -15.17 14.27 -13.82
C GLU A 182 -15.34 14.61 -12.33
N LEU A 183 -14.71 13.85 -11.43
CA LEU A 183 -14.78 14.08 -9.99
C LEU A 183 -14.20 15.44 -9.57
N ILE A 184 -13.12 15.88 -10.22
CA ILE A 184 -12.56 17.22 -10.00
C ILE A 184 -13.55 18.30 -10.45
N GLN A 185 -14.25 18.10 -11.58
CA GLN A 185 -15.25 19.05 -12.07
C GLN A 185 -16.48 19.09 -11.16
N LEU A 186 -16.98 17.95 -10.71
CA LEU A 186 -18.12 17.86 -9.79
C LEU A 186 -17.85 18.55 -8.44
N ARG A 187 -16.60 18.52 -7.95
CA ARG A 187 -16.21 19.30 -6.76
C ARG A 187 -16.41 20.82 -6.94
N LEU A 188 -16.25 21.32 -8.17
CA LEU A 188 -16.35 22.75 -8.48
C LEU A 188 -17.79 23.22 -8.68
N ILE A 189 -18.77 22.30 -8.59
CA ILE A 189 -20.19 22.64 -8.62
C ILE A 189 -20.64 22.86 -7.17
N PRO A 190 -21.10 24.08 -6.80
CA PRO A 190 -21.45 24.43 -5.42
C PRO A 190 -22.65 23.64 -4.88
#